data_AF-A0A179D1X8-F1
#
_entry.id   AF-A0A179D1X8-F1
#
_cell.length_a   1.000
_cell.length_b   1.000
_cell.length_c   1.000
_cell.angle_alpha   90.00
_cell.angle_beta   90.00
_cell.angle_gamma   90.00
#
_symmetry.space_group_name_H-M   'P 1'
#
loop_
_entity.id
_entity.type
_entity.pdbx_description
1 polymer ?
#
loop_
_entity_poly.entity_id
_entity_poly.type
_entity_poly.pdbx_seq_one_letter_code
_entity_poly.pdbx_strand_id
1 'polypeptide(L)' 'MDLLMGWKEIARILRVSERTLKDNWERWGLPIKFLPTKRGYKKPVTTLSALKRWLEEPGPSGS' A
#
# COMPACT_ATOMS: atom_id res chain seq x y z
N MET A 1 -18.20 -2.22 2.29
CA MET A 1 -17.56 -2.24 0.96
C MET A 1 -16.18 -1.64 1.14
N ASP A 2 -15.12 -2.44 1.01
CA ASP A 2 -13.75 -1.95 1.21
C ASP A 2 -13.28 -1.18 -0.04
N LEU A 3 -12.87 0.06 0.12
CA LEU A 3 -12.40 0.90 -0.98
C LEU A 3 -11.02 0.40 -1.45
N LEU A 4 -10.92 -0.02 -2.71
CA LEU A 4 -9.65 -0.37 -3.34
C LEU A 4 -8.89 0.89 -3.71
N MET A 5 -7.68 1.03 -3.19
CA MET A 5 -6.83 2.21 -3.35
C MET A 5 -5.59 1.88 -4.18
N GLY A 6 -5.25 2.75 -5.13
CA GLY A 6 -4.01 2.66 -5.90
C GLY A 6 -2.87 3.49 -5.31
N TRP A 7 -1.69 3.48 -5.97
CA TRP A 7 -0.50 4.24 -5.53
C TRP A 7 -0.79 5.68 -5.10
N LYS A 8 -1.55 6.43 -5.91
CA LYS A 8 -1.86 7.84 -5.65
C LYS A 8 -2.65 8.05 -4.35
N GLU A 9 -3.61 7.18 -4.08
CA GLU A 9 -4.45 7.26 -2.87
C GLU A 9 -3.67 6.85 -1.63
N ILE A 10 -2.89 5.76 -1.75
CA ILE A 10 -2.01 5.29 -0.66
C ILE A 10 -0.98 6.37 -0.31
N ALA A 11 -0.33 6.95 -1.32
CA ALA A 11 0.68 8.01 -1.13
C ALA A 11 0.09 9.24 -0.44
N ARG A 12 -1.15 9.62 -0.80
CA ARG A 12 -1.87 10.72 -0.15
C ARG A 12 -2.14 10.43 1.33
N ILE A 13 -2.58 9.22 1.66
CA ILE A 13 -2.87 8.84 3.06
C ILE A 13 -1.59 8.85 3.89
N LEU A 14 -0.50 8.31 3.34
CA LEU A 14 0.80 8.24 4.00
C LEU A 14 1.57 9.58 3.97
N ARG A 15 1.04 10.60 3.29
CA ARG A 15 1.67 11.92 3.11
C ARG A 15 3.09 11.81 2.53
N VAL A 16 3.31 10.88 1.61
CA VAL A 16 4.58 10.70 0.89
C VAL A 16 4.38 10.85 -0.61
N SER A 17 5.48 11.02 -1.37
CA SER A 17 5.40 11.01 -2.82
C SER A 17 5.08 9.60 -3.35
N GLU A 18 4.40 9.51 -4.50
CA GLU A 18 4.19 8.20 -5.16
C GLU A 18 5.50 7.48 -5.47
N ARG A 19 6.58 8.23 -5.74
CA ARG A 19 7.91 7.68 -5.98
C ARG A 19 8.46 7.03 -4.71
N THR A 20 8.48 7.78 -3.61
CA THR A 20 8.93 7.26 -2.30
C THR A 20 8.15 6.01 -1.90
N LEU A 21 6.83 6.02 -2.11
CA LEU A 21 5.99 4.87 -1.84
C LEU A 21 6.39 3.66 -2.71
N LYS A 22 6.55 3.83 -4.03
CA LYS A 22 6.97 2.76 -4.94
C LYS A 22 8.36 2.20 -4.62
N ASP A 23 9.25 3.03 -4.12
CA ASP A 23 10.63 2.63 -3.80
C ASP A 23 10.73 1.92 -2.43
N ASN A 24 9.77 2.15 -1.53
CA ASN A 24 9.87 1.68 -0.13
C ASN A 24 8.74 0.75 0.33
N TRP A 25 7.63 0.62 -0.41
CA TRP A 25 6.46 -0.13 0.08
C TRP A 25 6.77 -1.56 0.50
N GLU A 26 7.66 -2.25 -0.23
CA GLU A 26 8.09 -3.62 0.07
C GLU A 26 8.94 -3.66 1.35
N ARG A 27 9.87 -2.72 1.50
CA ARG A 27 10.69 -2.56 2.71
C ARG A 27 9.86 -2.21 3.95
N TRP A 28 8.82 -1.41 3.76
CA TRP A 28 7.87 -1.03 4.81
C TRP A 28 6.85 -2.14 5.12
N GLY A 29 6.82 -3.22 4.32
CA GLY A 29 5.86 -4.31 4.49
C GLY A 29 4.41 -3.88 4.25
N LEU A 30 4.16 -2.89 3.37
CA LEU A 30 2.79 -2.45 3.12
C LEU A 30 1.96 -3.58 2.49
N PRO A 31 0.68 -3.72 2.88
CA PRO A 31 -0.22 -4.75 2.37
C PRO A 31 -0.75 -4.40 0.97
N ILE A 32 0.15 -4.33 -0.03
CA ILE A 32 -0.17 -4.07 -1.42
C ILE A 32 -0.25 -5.38 -2.18
N LYS A 33 -1.37 -5.60 -2.87
CA LYS A 33 -1.56 -6.73 -3.79
C LYS A 33 -1.51 -6.21 -5.22
N PHE A 34 -1.04 -7.04 -6.14
CA PHE A 34 -0.99 -6.71 -7.56
C PHE A 34 -2.09 -7.45 -8.31
N LEU A 35 -3.09 -6.72 -8.78
CA LEU A 35 -4.13 -7.28 -9.63
C LEU A 35 -3.64 -7.37 -11.08
N PRO A 36 -3.84 -8.52 -11.75
CA PRO A 36 -3.58 -8.63 -13.17
C PRO A 36 -4.55 -7.74 -13.94
N THR A 37 -4.04 -6.94 -14.88
CA THR A 37 -4.87 -6.16 -15.80
C THR A 37 -4.79 -6.75 -17.21
N LYS A 38 -5.81 -6.47 -18.04
CA LYS A 38 -5.94 -6.99 -19.42
C LYS A 38 -4.73 -6.72 -20.34
N ARG A 39 -3.83 -5.80 -19.97
CA ARG A 39 -2.66 -5.40 -20.76
C ARG A 39 -1.33 -5.92 -20.18
N GLY A 40 -1.35 -6.89 -19.27
CA GLY A 40 -0.14 -7.43 -18.63
C GLY A 40 0.45 -6.55 -17.53
N TYR A 41 -0.09 -5.35 -17.30
CA TYR A 41 0.31 -4.51 -16.19
C TYR A 41 -0.27 -5.04 -14.88
N LYS A 42 0.54 -5.02 -13.83
CA LYS A 42 0.12 -5.32 -12.47
C LYS A 42 -0.33 -4.02 -11.80
N LYS A 43 -1.63 -3.90 -11.48
CA LYS A 43 -2.16 -2.73 -10.75
C LYS A 43 -2.01 -2.99 -9.25
N PRO A 44 -1.20 -2.20 -8.53
CA PRO A 44 -1.12 -2.30 -7.09
C PRO A 44 -2.40 -1.76 -6.48
N VAL A 45 -2.94 -2.53 -5.56
CA VAL A 45 -4.14 -2.19 -4.81
C VAL A 45 -3.95 -2.58 -3.35
N THR A 46 -4.49 -1.76 -2.48
CA THR A 46 -4.73 -2.12 -1.07
C THR A 46 -6.15 -1.70 -0.69
N THR A 47 -6.64 -2.15 0.45
CA THR A 47 -7.91 -1.66 1.00
C THR A 47 -7.64 -0.65 2.09
N LEU A 48 -8.57 0.28 2.32
CA LEU A 48 -8.45 1.23 3.42
C LEU A 48 -8.33 0.51 4.78
N SER A 49 -9.08 -0.57 4.97
CA SER A 49 -9.02 -1.36 6.20
C SER A 49 -7.67 -2.05 6.40
N ALA A 50 -7.06 -2.60 5.34
CA ALA A 50 -5.73 -3.20 5.42
C ALA A 50 -4.65 -2.16 5.72
N LEU A 51 -4.73 -0.99 5.08
CA LEU A 51 -3.79 0.10 5.33
C LEU A 51 -3.92 0.65 6.76
N LYS A 52 -5.14 0.79 7.28
CA LYS A 52 -5.37 1.20 8.68
C LYS A 52 -4.80 0.19 9.67
N ARG A 53 -5.05 -1.11 9.46
CA ARG A 53 -4.46 -2.16 10.31
C ARG A 53 -2.93 -2.11 10.30
N TRP A 54 -2.33 -1.92 9.14
CA TRP A 54 -0.87 -1.77 9.02
C TRP A 54 -0.35 -0.52 9.76
N LEU A 55 -1.11 0.57 9.80
CA LEU A 55 -0.77 1.76 10.58
C LEU A 55 -0.95 1.58 12.10
N GLU A 56 -1.89 0.72 12.51
CA GLU A 56 -2.21 0.43 13.91
C GLU A 56 -1.31 -0.68 14.49
N GLU A 57 -0.79 -1.58 13.66
CA GLU A 57 0.22 -2.55 14.08
C GLU A 57 1.53 -1.81 14.39
N PRO A 58 2.08 -1.93 15.60
CA PRO A 58 3.44 -1.52 15.83
C PRO A 58 4.32 -2.39 14.92
N GLY A 59 4.91 -1.79 13.88
CA GLY A 59 5.96 -2.44 13.08
C GLY A 59 6.95 -3.11 14.02
N PRO A 60 7.55 -4.25 13.63
CA PRO A 60 8.17 -5.20 14.55
C PRO A 60 8.97 -4.45 15.62
N SER A 61 8.41 -4.41 16.82
CA SER A 61 9.10 -3.92 18.00
C SER A 61 10.35 -4.77 18.11
N GLY A 62 11.49 -4.21 17.70
CA GLY A 62 12.79 -4.82 17.90
C GLY A 62 12.90 -5.16 19.38
N SER A 63 12.86 -6.45 19.68
CA SER A 63 13.26 -7.04 20.96
C SER A 63 14.77 -7.17 20.99
#